data_AF-A0A2H0C6K2-F1
#
_entry.id   AF-A0A2H0C6K2-F1
#
_cell.length_a   1.000
_cell.length_b   1.000
_cell.length_c   1.000
_cell.angle_alpha   90.00
_cell.angle_beta   90.00
_cell.angle_gamma   90.00
#
_symmetry.space_group_name_H-M   'P 1'
#
loop_
_entity.id
_entity.type
_entity.pdbx_description
1 polymer ?
#
loop_
_entity_poly.entity_id
_entity_poly.type
_entity_poly.pdbx_seq_one_letter_code
_entity_poly.pdbx_strand_id
1 'polypeptide(L)'
;MTEFLQKLSAILFYLLGLTVFGAYLLLRKELYAPWPLWWLTITDLPLLLTGLLYGSTSLYLSLQSASKPSLSLVFFIFVPALLLFVLFTVLNFWPILI
;
A
#
# COMPACT_ATOMS: atom_id res chain seq x y z
N MET A 1 -10.27 18.54 -12.59
CA MET A 1 -10.01 17.18 -12.05
C MET A 1 -8.98 17.18 -10.92
N THR A 2 -7.92 18.00 -10.99
CA THR A 2 -6.88 18.10 -9.95
C THR A 2 -7.42 18.49 -8.57
N GLU A 3 -8.35 19.46 -8.49
CA GLU A 3 -8.93 19.87 -7.20
C GLU A 3 -9.74 18.78 -6.50
N PHE A 4 -10.53 18.00 -7.26
CA PHE A 4 -11.30 16.89 -6.69
C PHE A 4 -10.37 15.81 -6.15
N LEU A 5 -9.35 15.44 -6.93
CA LEU A 5 -8.38 14.42 -6.52
C LEU A 5 -7.58 14.88 -5.30
N GLN A 6 -7.18 16.15 -5.24
CA GLN A 6 -6.50 16.73 -4.08
C GLN A 6 -7.38 16.70 -2.83
N LYS A 7 -8.64 17.10 -2.94
CA LYS A 7 -9.60 17.05 -1.82
C LYS A 7 -9.85 15.62 -1.35
N LEU A 8 -10.05 14.69 -2.29
CA LEU A 8 -10.26 13.27 -1.98
C LEU A 8 -9.03 12.67 -1.29
N SER A 9 -7.84 12.89 -1.83
CA SER A 9 -6.59 12.43 -1.21
C SER A 9 -6.38 12.99 0.18
N ALA A 10 -6.70 14.28 0.40
CA ALA A 10 -6.64 14.88 1.73
C ALA A 10 -7.62 14.19 2.69
N ILE A 11 -8.87 13.98 2.28
CA ILE A 11 -9.88 13.28 3.09
C ILE A 11 -9.41 11.86 3.46
N LEU A 12 -8.93 11.10 2.48
CA LEU A 12 -8.42 9.74 2.69
C LEU A 12 -7.20 9.73 3.62
N PHE A 13 -6.27 10.66 3.43
CA PHE A 13 -5.09 10.80 4.29
C PHE A 13 -5.46 11.13 5.73
N TYR A 14 -6.36 12.08 5.96
CA TYR A 14 -6.82 12.42 7.30
C TYR A 14 -7.58 11.26 7.95
N LEU A 15 -8.47 10.57 7.22
CA LEU A 15 -9.19 9.42 7.75
C LEU A 15 -8.24 8.28 8.14
N LEU A 16 -7.29 7.95 7.27
CA LEU A 16 -6.30 6.91 7.55
C LEU A 16 -5.40 7.31 8.73
N GLY A 17 -4.89 8.54 8.74
CA GLY A 17 -4.08 9.06 9.85
C GLY A 17 -4.83 9.06 11.18
N LEU A 18 -6.11 9.42 11.19
CA LEU A 18 -6.94 9.45 12.40
C LEU A 18 -7.23 8.03 12.92
N THR A 19 -7.47 7.05 12.03
CA THR A 19 -7.65 5.65 12.45
C THR A 19 -6.36 5.04 13.02
N VAL A 20 -5.21 5.32 12.41
CA VAL A 20 -3.88 4.92 12.94
C VAL A 20 -3.63 5.56 14.30
N PHE A 21 -3.85 6.87 14.43
CA PHE A 21 -3.69 7.59 15.68
C PHE A 21 -4.63 7.06 16.77
N GLY A 22 -5.90 6.80 16.43
CA GLY A 22 -6.88 6.21 17.31
C GLY A 22 -6.45 4.82 17.79
N ALA A 23 -6.01 3.95 16.88
CA ALA A 23 -5.50 2.63 17.23
C ALA A 23 -4.28 2.71 18.16
N TYR A 24 -3.33 3.60 17.89
CA TYR A 24 -2.19 3.83 18.77
C TYR A 24 -2.60 4.27 20.18
N LEU A 25 -3.56 5.20 20.29
CA LEU A 25 -4.05 5.66 21.59
C LEU A 25 -4.74 4.54 22.35
N LEU A 26 -5.59 3.75 21.69
CA LEU A 26 -6.27 2.60 22.29
C LEU A 26 -5.27 1.54 22.78
N LEU A 27 -4.26 1.22 21.96
CA LEU A 27 -3.21 0.29 22.33
C LEU A 27 -2.44 0.77 23.56
N ARG A 28 -2.09 2.06 23.61
CA ARG A 28 -1.35 2.67 24.73
C ARG A 28 -2.14 2.71 26.03
N LYS A 29 -3.47 2.66 25.94
CA LYS A 29 -4.38 2.55 27.09
C LYS A 29 -4.75 1.11 27.42
N GLU A 30 -4.17 0.13 26.73
CA GLU A 30 -4.47 -1.30 26.85
C GLU A 30 -5.96 -1.62 26.59
N LEU A 31 -6.63 -0.78 25.81
CA LEU A 31 -8.06 -0.93 25.49
C LEU A 31 -8.22 -1.69 24.17
N TYR A 32 -9.21 -2.59 24.13
CA TYR A 32 -9.64 -3.31 22.91
C TYR A 32 -8.56 -4.15 22.22
N ALA A 33 -7.49 -4.53 22.91
CA ALA A 33 -6.54 -5.52 22.40
C ALA A 33 -7.28 -6.82 21.98
N PRO A 34 -6.92 -7.45 20.85
CA PRO A 34 -5.74 -7.22 20.02
C PRO A 34 -5.96 -6.32 18.79
N TRP A 35 -7.16 -5.77 18.60
CA TRP A 35 -7.54 -5.10 17.35
C TRP A 35 -6.70 -3.87 16.99
N PRO A 36 -6.35 -2.97 17.93
CA PRO A 36 -5.50 -1.83 17.61
C PRO A 36 -4.10 -2.25 17.14
N LEU A 37 -3.54 -3.31 17.74
CA LEU A 37 -2.25 -3.86 17.33
C LEU A 37 -2.31 -4.40 15.90
N TRP A 38 -3.32 -5.23 15.62
CA TRP A 38 -3.54 -5.77 14.27
C TRP A 38 -3.70 -4.67 13.21
N TRP A 39 -4.46 -3.61 13.53
CA TRP A 39 -4.66 -2.49 12.61
C TRP A 39 -3.34 -1.76 12.31
N LEU A 40 -2.54 -1.49 13.33
CA LEU A 40 -1.23 -0.85 13.17
C LEU A 40 -0.27 -1.70 12.34
N THR A 41 -0.34 -3.03 12.44
CA THR A 41 0.49 -3.92 11.62
C THR A 41 0.07 -3.90 10.15
N ILE A 42 -1.25 -3.96 9.85
CA ILE A 42 -1.73 -4.16 8.49
C ILE A 42 -1.86 -2.87 7.65
N THR A 43 -1.94 -1.69 8.29
CA THR A 43 -2.30 -0.43 7.61
C THR A 43 -1.35 -0.03 6.47
N ASP A 44 -0.08 -0.41 6.55
CA ASP A 44 0.91 -0.07 5.52
C ASP A 44 0.73 -0.91 4.24
N LEU A 45 0.12 -2.10 4.32
CA LEU A 45 0.01 -3.02 3.18
C LEU A 45 -0.89 -2.49 2.05
N PRO A 46 -2.09 -1.94 2.31
CA PRO A 46 -2.89 -1.30 1.26
C PRO A 46 -2.18 -0.12 0.58
N LEU A 47 -1.41 0.68 1.34
CA LEU A 47 -0.65 1.80 0.80
C LEU A 47 0.49 1.30 -0.08
N LEU A 48 1.22 0.27 0.37
CA LEU A 48 2.23 -0.40 -0.43
C LEU A 48 1.65 -0.97 -1.72
N LEU A 49 0.51 -1.66 -1.65
CA LEU A 49 -0.14 -2.27 -2.81
C LEU A 49 -0.54 -1.21 -3.84
N THR A 50 -1.18 -0.13 -3.39
CA THR A 50 -1.60 0.96 -4.29
C THR A 50 -0.40 1.66 -4.92
N GLY A 51 0.68 1.90 -4.16
CA GLY A 51 1.93 2.46 -4.67
C GLY A 51 2.59 1.57 -5.71
N LEU A 52 2.68 0.25 -5.46
CA LEU A 52 3.25 -0.71 -6.39
C LEU A 52 2.42 -0.86 -7.67
N LEU A 53 1.09 -0.94 -7.56
CA LEU A 53 0.20 -1.00 -8.72
C LEU A 53 0.27 0.27 -9.58
N TYR A 54 0.29 1.44 -8.93
CA TYR A 54 0.43 2.70 -9.65
C TYR A 54 1.80 2.81 -10.33
N GLY A 55 2.88 2.51 -9.60
CA GLY A 55 4.24 2.52 -10.14
C GLY A 55 4.43 1.53 -11.28
N SER A 56 3.96 0.29 -11.14
CA SER A 56 4.04 -0.74 -12.18
C SER A 56 3.23 -0.36 -13.41
N THR A 57 2.02 0.17 -13.24
CA THR A 57 1.17 0.63 -14.34
C THR A 57 1.78 1.84 -15.05
N SER A 58 2.31 2.80 -14.31
CA SER A 58 2.99 3.97 -14.88
C SER A 58 4.20 3.54 -15.71
N LEU A 59 5.01 2.62 -15.20
CA LEU A 59 6.19 2.10 -15.89
C LEU A 59 5.78 1.31 -17.15
N TYR A 60 4.73 0.49 -17.05
CA TYR A 60 4.16 -0.22 -18.19
C TYR A 60 3.73 0.73 -19.30
N LEU A 61 2.98 1.78 -18.96
CA LEU A 61 2.52 2.79 -19.93
C LEU A 61 3.69 3.57 -20.55
N SER A 62 4.76 3.84 -19.78
CA SER A 62 5.95 4.53 -20.31
C SER A 62 6.75 3.68 -21.29
N LEU A 63 6.79 2.35 -21.10
CA LEU A 63 7.57 1.45 -21.97
C LEU A 63 6.74 0.83 -23.11
N GLN A 64 5.41 0.86 -23.01
CA GLN A 64 4.54 0.33 -24.05
C GLN A 64 4.61 1.18 -25.31
N SER A 65 5.34 0.71 -26.34
CA SER A 65 5.32 1.32 -27.67
C SER A 65 3.95 1.11 -28.35
N ALA A 66 3.57 2.03 -29.24
CA ALA A 66 2.26 2.09 -29.91
C ALA A 66 1.86 0.84 -30.73
N SER A 67 2.75 -0.14 -30.93
CA SER A 67 2.56 -1.16 -31.96
C SER A 67 1.94 -2.49 -31.47
N LYS A 68 1.99 -2.87 -30.19
CA LYS A 68 1.25 -4.03 -29.64
C LYS A 68 1.46 -4.19 -28.12
N PRO A 69 0.45 -4.67 -27.37
CA PRO A 69 0.67 -5.13 -26.00
C PRO A 69 1.65 -6.31 -26.01
N SER A 70 2.70 -6.23 -25.19
CA SER A 70 3.68 -7.31 -25.04
C SER A 70 3.50 -8.00 -23.69
N LEU A 71 3.06 -9.26 -23.73
CA LEU A 71 2.92 -10.12 -22.54
C LEU A 71 4.21 -10.23 -21.74
N SER A 72 5.36 -10.23 -22.43
CA SER A 72 6.69 -10.23 -21.81
C SER A 72 6.89 -9.00 -20.92
N LEU A 73 6.53 -7.81 -21.40
CA LEU A 73 6.71 -6.56 -20.67
C LEU A 73 5.78 -6.49 -19.45
N VAL A 74 4.55 -7.02 -19.55
CA VAL A 74 3.67 -7.19 -18.37
C VAL A 74 4.36 -8.07 -17.33
N PHE A 75 4.89 -9.22 -17.73
CA PHE A 75 5.54 -10.16 -16.81
C PHE A 75 6.76 -9.53 -16.13
N PHE A 76 7.65 -8.87 -16.88
CA PHE A 76 8.86 -8.24 -16.35
C PHE A 76 8.61 -7.07 -15.40
N ILE A 77 7.42 -6.48 -15.42
CA ILE A 77 7.08 -5.36 -14.54
C ILE A 77 6.27 -5.84 -13.34
N PHE A 78 5.20 -6.60 -13.59
CA PHE A 78 4.27 -6.99 -12.55
C PHE A 78 4.78 -8.13 -11.68
N VAL A 79 5.62 -9.04 -12.20
CA VAL A 79 6.18 -10.12 -11.38
C VAL A 79 7.16 -9.58 -10.33
N PRO A 80 8.14 -8.71 -10.66
CA PRO A 80 8.98 -8.08 -9.63
C PRO A 80 8.18 -7.24 -8.65
N ALA A 81 7.16 -6.50 -9.11
CA ALA A 81 6.29 -5.73 -8.22
C ALA A 81 5.53 -6.63 -7.23
N LEU A 82 5.01 -7.77 -7.70
CA LEU A 82 4.36 -8.78 -6.86
C LEU A 82 5.35 -9.40 -5.86
N LEU A 83 6.56 -9.73 -6.30
CA LEU A 83 7.61 -10.27 -5.42
C LEU A 83 7.99 -9.27 -4.32
N LEU A 84 8.13 -7.99 -4.65
CA LEU A 84 8.36 -6.93 -3.66
C LEU A 84 7.21 -6.83 -2.67
N PHE A 85 5.96 -6.84 -3.16
CA PHE A 85 4.78 -6.82 -2.28
C PHE A 85 4.79 -8.00 -1.29
N VAL A 86 5.04 -9.22 -1.78
CA VAL A 86 5.12 -10.43 -0.95
C VAL A 86 6.27 -10.31 0.05
N LEU A 87 7.45 -9.88 -0.37
CA LEU A 87 8.61 -9.69 0.50
C LEU A 87 8.29 -8.73 1.65
N PHE A 88 7.76 -7.55 1.36
CA PHE A 88 7.42 -6.57 2.38
C PHE A 88 6.28 -7.03 3.29
N THR A 89 5.31 -7.77 2.75
CA THR A 89 4.24 -8.38 3.55
C THR A 89 4.84 -9.39 4.54
N VAL A 90 5.73 -10.26 4.08
CA VAL A 90 6.40 -11.24 4.94
C VAL A 90 7.25 -10.54 6.01
N LEU A 91 8.00 -9.51 5.64
CA LEU A 91 8.81 -8.72 6.59
C LEU A 91 7.94 -8.00 7.63
N ASN A 92 6.78 -7.49 7.23
CA ASN A 92 5.84 -6.80 8.12
C ASN A 92 5.26 -7.74 9.20
N PHE A 93 5.10 -9.03 8.91
CA PHE A 93 4.66 -10.04 9.87
C PHE A 93 5.81 -10.87 10.48
N TRP A 94 7.06 -10.53 10.20
CA TRP A 94 8.19 -11.33 10.62
C TRP A 94 8.45 -11.16 12.14
N PRO A 95 8.40 -12.23 12.96
CA PRO A 95 8.46 -12.12 14.42
C PRO A 95 9.75 -11.53 15.00
N ILE A 96 10.82 -11.43 14.21
CA ILE A 96 12.09 -10.82 14.64
C ILE A 96 12.01 -9.28 14.56
N LEU A 97 11.05 -8.74 13.81
CA LEU A 97 10.88 -7.30 13.56
C LEU A 97 9.71 -6.66 14.33
N ILE A 98 8.95 -7.45 15.10
CA ILE A 98 7.75 -7.06 15.87
C ILE A 98 8.02 -7.31 17.36
#